data_AF-A0A265ND33-F1
#
_entry.id   AF-A0A265ND33-F1
#
_cell.length_a   1.000
_cell.length_b   1.000
_cell.length_c   1.000
_cell.angle_alpha   90.00
_cell.angle_beta   90.00
_cell.angle_gamma   90.00
#
_symmetry.space_group_name_H-M   'P 1'
#
loop_
_entity.id
_entity.type
_entity.pdbx_description
1 polymer ?
#
loop_
_entity_poly.entity_id
_entity_poly.type
_entity_poly.pdbx_seq_one_letter_code
_entity_poly.pdbx_strand_id
1 'polypeptide(L)'
;MNIRQLVKNKRLSKSVSDAGWGMFRNMLSYKCERNGGLLIKVNPEFTSQDCSNCGTRVKKSLSIRTHICNSCGTILDRDYNASLNILRRGLEQLDELQVKI
;
A
#
# COMPACT_ATOMS: atom_id res chain seq x y z
N MET A 1 -6.09 5.05 -1.20
CA MET A 1 -5.51 6.07 -0.28
C MET A 1 -6.43 7.28 -0.20
N ASN A 2 -6.78 7.74 1.01
CA ASN A 2 -7.59 8.94 1.22
C ASN A 2 -6.68 10.12 1.61
N ILE A 3 -6.30 10.95 0.63
CA ILE A 3 -5.37 12.07 0.85
C ILE A 3 -5.92 13.05 1.90
N ARG A 4 -7.23 13.36 1.87
CA ARG A 4 -7.87 14.27 2.83
C ARG A 4 -7.70 13.80 4.28
N GLN A 5 -7.70 12.50 4.54
CA GLN A 5 -7.45 11.96 5.89
C GLN A 5 -5.98 12.09 6.29
N LEU A 6 -5.04 11.92 5.36
CA LEU A 6 -3.60 12.06 5.64
C LEU A 6 -3.23 13.49 6.05
N VAL A 7 -3.84 14.51 5.41
CA VAL A 7 -3.56 15.93 5.74
C VAL A 7 -4.07 16.34 7.12
N LYS A 8 -4.97 15.55 7.76
CA LYS A 8 -5.45 15.84 9.12
C LYS A 8 -4.37 15.67 10.19
N ASN A 9 -3.30 14.95 9.90
CA ASN A 9 -2.17 14.84 10.82
C ASN A 9 -1.39 16.17 10.84
N LYS A 10 -1.63 17.01 11.86
CA LYS A 10 -1.01 18.33 12.00
C LYS A 10 0.53 18.33 11.97
N ARG A 11 1.18 17.21 12.30
CA ARG A 11 2.64 17.08 12.27
C ARG A 11 3.18 16.74 10.88
N LEU A 12 2.39 16.11 10.03
CA LEU A 12 2.80 15.62 8.70
C LEU A 12 2.07 16.32 7.55
N SER A 13 1.08 17.17 7.84
CA SER A 13 0.19 17.79 6.85
C SER A 13 0.94 18.53 5.75
N LYS A 14 1.98 19.30 6.11
CA LYS A 14 2.83 20.01 5.15
C LYS A 14 3.53 19.03 4.22
N SER A 15 4.28 18.07 4.75
CA SER A 15 5.00 17.07 3.95
C SER A 15 4.07 16.21 3.09
N VAL A 16 2.87 15.89 3.56
CA VAL A 16 1.85 15.19 2.78
C VAL A 16 1.34 16.05 1.62
N SER A 17 1.10 17.34 1.83
CA SER A 17 0.68 18.26 0.77
C SER A 17 1.80 18.48 -0.26
N ASP A 18 3.03 18.69 0.20
CA ASP A 18 4.20 18.94 -0.64
C ASP A 18 4.56 17.73 -1.53
N ALA A 19 4.21 16.51 -1.10
CA ALA A 19 4.46 15.28 -1.86
C ALA A 19 3.62 15.13 -3.15
N GLY A 20 2.60 15.97 -3.37
CA GLY A 20 1.87 15.99 -4.64
C GLY A 20 1.05 14.71 -4.94
N TRP A 21 0.58 13.99 -3.92
CA TRP A 21 -0.13 12.71 -4.07
C TRP A 21 -1.31 12.73 -5.05
N GLY A 22 -2.02 13.85 -5.15
CA GLY A 22 -3.11 14.02 -6.11
C GLY A 22 -2.62 13.91 -7.56
N MET A 23 -1.58 14.67 -7.89
CA MET A 23 -0.95 14.67 -9.21
C MET A 23 -0.31 13.32 -9.53
N PHE A 24 0.37 12.71 -8.56
CA PHE A 24 0.96 11.38 -8.72
C PHE A 24 -0.07 10.34 -9.15
N ARG A 25 -1.23 10.28 -8.48
CA ARG A 25 -2.31 9.34 -8.86
C ARG A 25 -2.87 9.63 -10.26
N ASN A 26 -3.04 10.90 -10.59
CA ASN A 26 -3.57 11.30 -11.90
C ASN A 26 -2.60 10.88 -13.01
N MET A 27 -1.30 11.13 -12.81
CA MET A 27 -0.26 10.73 -13.76
C MET A 27 -0.15 9.21 -13.89
N LEU A 28 -0.25 8.45 -12.79
CA LEU A 28 -0.29 6.99 -12.85
C LEU A 28 -1.50 6.49 -13.66
N SER A 29 -2.70 7.03 -13.41
CA SER A 29 -3.90 6.65 -14.15
C SER A 29 -3.75 6.94 -15.64
N TYR A 30 -3.35 8.17 -15.97
CA TYR A 30 -3.10 8.60 -17.34
C TYR A 30 -2.08 7.73 -18.07
N LYS A 31 -0.93 7.44 -17.43
CA LYS A 31 0.12 6.63 -18.05
C LYS A 31 -0.30 5.16 -18.18
N CYS A 32 -1.06 4.63 -17.22
CA CYS A 32 -1.54 3.26 -17.29
C CYS A 32 -2.52 3.09 -18.46
N GLU A 33 -3.53 3.96 -18.56
CA GLU A 33 -4.51 3.98 -19.65
C GLU A 33 -3.84 4.15 -21.01
N ARG A 34 -2.90 5.09 -21.14
CA ARG A 34 -2.15 5.33 -22.39
C ARG A 34 -1.40 4.09 -22.90
N ASN A 35 -0.96 3.21 -22.00
CA ASN A 35 -0.21 1.99 -22.35
C ASN A 35 -1.11 0.74 -22.41
N GLY A 36 -2.45 0.89 -22.34
CA GLY A 36 -3.38 -0.24 -22.32
C GLY A 36 -3.30 -1.08 -21.04
N GLY A 37 -2.75 -0.52 -19.95
CA GLY A 37 -2.61 -1.20 -18.67
C GLY A 37 -3.84 -1.02 -17.78
N LEU A 38 -3.92 -1.84 -16.74
CA LEU A 38 -4.94 -1.77 -15.69
C LEU A 38 -4.34 -1.22 -14.39
N LEU A 39 -4.98 -0.20 -13.81
CA LEU A 39 -4.60 0.36 -12.51
C LEU A 39 -5.60 -0.05 -11.43
N ILE A 40 -5.20 -1.00 -10.59
CA ILE A 40 -6.00 -1.48 -9.45
C ILE A 40 -5.61 -0.74 -8.17
N LYS A 41 -6.61 -0.20 -7.45
CA LYS A 41 -6.40 0.50 -6.17
C LYS A 41 -6.80 -0.41 -5.02
N VAL A 42 -5.83 -0.87 -4.25
CA VAL A 42 -6.10 -1.69 -3.05
C VAL A 42 -6.33 -0.84 -1.79
N ASN A 43 -6.98 -1.42 -0.79
CA ASN A 43 -7.04 -0.84 0.55
C ASN A 43 -5.61 -0.83 1.16
N PRO A 44 -5.04 0.32 1.54
CA PRO A 44 -3.69 0.39 2.10
C PRO A 44 -3.59 0.01 3.58
N GLU A 45 -4.72 -0.26 4.25
CA GLU A 45 -4.73 -0.48 5.69
C GLU A 45 -3.89 -1.70 6.08
N PHE A 46 -3.04 -1.52 7.10
CA PHE A 46 -2.16 -2.54 7.69
C PHE A 46 -1.15 -3.22 6.76
N THR A 47 -0.96 -2.79 5.51
CA THR A 47 -0.03 -3.46 4.57
C THR A 47 1.40 -3.53 5.07
N SER A 48 1.85 -2.52 5.81
CA SER A 48 3.19 -2.49 6.45
C SER A 48 3.26 -3.18 7.81
N GLN A 49 2.12 -3.60 8.38
CA GLN A 49 2.02 -4.24 9.70
C GLN A 49 1.78 -5.74 9.59
N ASP A 50 0.88 -6.14 8.70
CA ASP A 50 0.55 -7.54 8.46
C ASP A 50 1.74 -8.23 7.78
N CYS A 51 2.12 -9.40 8.30
CA CYS A 51 3.21 -10.16 7.72
C CYS A 51 2.80 -10.71 6.36
N SER A 52 3.59 -10.40 5.33
CA SER A 52 3.37 -10.93 3.99
C SER A 52 3.55 -12.44 3.90
N ASN A 53 4.24 -13.07 4.83
CA ASN A 53 4.39 -14.53 4.84
C ASN A 53 3.20 -15.24 5.54
N CYS A 54 2.87 -14.84 6.77
CA CYS A 54 1.91 -15.57 7.60
C CYS A 54 0.63 -14.80 7.98
N GLY A 55 0.46 -13.57 7.51
CA GLY A 55 -0.71 -12.73 7.83
C GLY A 55 -0.75 -12.16 9.25
N THR A 56 0.12 -12.60 10.16
CA THR A 56 0.13 -12.10 11.55
C THR A 56 0.44 -10.59 11.59
N ARG A 57 -0.35 -9.84 12.35
CA ARG A 57 -0.17 -8.40 12.53
C ARG A 57 1.01 -8.10 13.47
N VAL A 58 2.01 -7.41 12.95
CA VAL A 58 3.14 -6.88 13.72
C VAL A 58 2.98 -5.37 13.86
N LYS A 59 2.44 -4.94 15.01
CA LYS A 59 2.31 -3.51 15.34
C LYS A 59 3.69 -2.86 15.45
N LYS A 60 3.88 -1.74 14.75
CA LYS A 60 5.13 -0.99 14.74
C LYS A 60 4.91 0.48 14.43
N SER A 61 5.80 1.35 14.93
CA SER A 61 5.80 2.78 14.62
C SER A 61 6.33 3.04 13.20
N LEU A 62 6.15 4.27 12.71
CA LEU A 62 6.69 4.71 11.41
C LEU A 62 8.23 4.74 11.35
N SER A 63 8.91 4.80 12.50
CA SER A 63 10.37 4.81 12.56
C SER A 63 10.99 3.42 12.36
N ILE A 64 10.24 2.35 12.61
CA ILE A 64 10.73 0.98 12.42
C ILE A 64 10.72 0.66 10.93
N ARG A 65 11.92 0.45 10.36
CA ARG A 65 12.14 0.20 8.93
C ARG A 65 12.24 -1.28 8.57
N THR A 66 12.56 -2.14 9.52
CA THR A 66 12.62 -3.60 9.33
C THR A 66 11.33 -4.25 9.85
N HIS A 67 10.70 -5.08 9.03
CA HIS A 67 9.64 -5.98 9.46
C HIS A 67 10.24 -7.26 10.03
N ILE A 68 10.05 -7.48 11.33
CA ILE A 68 10.40 -8.73 12.00
C ILE A 68 9.10 -9.37 12.47
N CYS A 69 8.82 -10.58 12.00
CA CYS A 69 7.64 -11.34 12.41
C CYS A 69 8.02 -12.44 13.39
N ASN A 70 7.67 -12.27 14.66
CA ASN A 70 7.94 -13.27 15.71
C ASN A 70 7.07 -14.53 15.58
N SER A 71 6.03 -14.51 14.74
CA SER A 71 5.13 -15.64 14.51
C SER A 71 5.70 -16.66 13.52
N CYS A 72 6.39 -16.20 12.47
CA CYS A 72 6.92 -17.07 11.41
C CYS A 72 8.40 -16.85 11.07
N GLY A 73 9.09 -15.95 11.78
CA GLY A 73 10.51 -15.66 11.57
C GLY A 73 10.85 -14.78 10.37
N THR A 74 9.86 -14.28 9.62
CA THR A 74 10.13 -13.41 8.46
C THR A 74 10.82 -12.10 8.87
N ILE A 75 11.93 -11.80 8.20
CA ILE A 75 12.69 -10.55 8.35
C ILE A 75 12.85 -9.91 6.98
N LEU A 76 12.23 -8.75 6.76
CA LEU A 76 12.25 -8.02 5.49
C LEU A 76 12.35 -6.50 5.73
N ASP A 77 12.71 -5.73 4.70
CA ASP A 77 12.37 -4.30 4.72
C ASP A 77 10.85 -4.12 4.82
N ARG A 78 10.40 -3.14 5.61
CA ARG A 78 8.98 -2.91 5.89
C ARG A 78 8.21 -2.54 4.62
N ASP A 79 8.80 -1.74 3.75
CA ASP A 79 8.13 -1.28 2.53
C ASP A 79 8.12 -2.42 1.49
N TYR A 80 9.13 -3.30 1.47
CA TYR A 80 9.08 -4.56 0.70
C TYR A 80 8.00 -5.53 1.22
N ASN A 81 7.87 -5.72 2.54
CA ASN A 81 6.75 -6.48 3.10
C ASN A 81 5.40 -5.88 2.69
N ALA A 82 5.29 -4.55 2.71
CA ALA A 82 4.07 -3.86 2.30
C ALA A 82 3.76 -4.04 0.81
N SER A 83 4.76 -4.04 -0.07
CA SER A 83 4.56 -4.25 -1.51
C SER A 83 4.03 -5.64 -1.81
N LEU A 84 4.52 -6.68 -1.11
CA LEU A 84 4.02 -8.05 -1.24
C LEU A 84 2.54 -8.16 -0.82
N ASN A 85 2.14 -7.48 0.26
CA ASN A 85 0.74 -7.43 0.66
C ASN A 85 -0.14 -6.65 -0.34
N ILE A 86 0.38 -5.56 -0.91
CA ILE A 86 -0.31 -4.80 -1.97
C ILE A 86 -0.50 -5.65 -3.22
N LEU A 87 0.53 -6.39 -3.63
CA LEU A 87 0.48 -7.31 -4.78
C LEU A 87 -0.60 -8.36 -4.56
N ARG A 88 -0.59 -9.05 -3.41
CA ARG A 88 -1.59 -10.08 -3.09
C ARG A 88 -3.01 -9.53 -3.19
N ARG A 89 -3.30 -8.41 -2.52
CA ARG A 89 -4.63 -7.77 -2.56
C ARG A 89 -5.02 -7.33 -3.98
N GLY A 90 -4.05 -6.90 -4.79
CA GLY A 90 -4.28 -6.49 -6.16
C GLY A 90 -4.67 -7.65 -7.06
N LEU A 91 -4.02 -8.80 -6.87
CA LEU A 91 -4.35 -10.04 -7.59
C LEU A 91 -5.71 -10.59 -7.15
N GLU A 92 -5.99 -10.64 -5.84
CA GLU A 92 -7.31 -11.05 -5.32
C GLU A 92 -8.45 -10.20 -5.92
N GLN A 93 -8.27 -8.86 -5.96
CA GLN A 93 -9.26 -7.97 -6.59
C GLN A 93 -9.37 -8.16 -8.11
N LEU A 94 -8.28 -8.50 -8.79
CA LEU A 94 -8.30 -8.77 -10.22
C LEU A 94 -9.11 -10.03 -10.52
N ASP A 95 -8.89 -11.09 -9.75
CA ASP A 95 -9.62 -12.35 -9.89
C ASP A 95 -11.12 -12.14 -9.66
N GLU A 96 -11.50 -11.37 -8.64
CA GLU A 96 -12.91 -11.00 -8.38
C GLU A 96 -13.57 -10.21 -9.52
N LEU A 97 -12.81 -9.39 -10.24
CA LEU A 97 -13.31 -8.64 -11.40
C LEU A 97 -13.50 -9.54 -12.62
N GLN A 98 -12.62 -10.53 -12.81
CA GLN A 98 -12.70 -11.48 -13.92
C GLN A 98 -13.83 -12.49 -13.75
N VAL A 99 -14.16 -12.90 -12.52
CA VAL A 99 -15.27 -13.83 -12.24
C VAL A 99 -16.66 -13.19 -12.45
N LYS A 100 -16.75 -11.86 -12.56
CA LYS A 100 -18.01 -11.12 -12.74
C LYS A 100 -18.35 -10.79 -14.20
N ILE A 101 -17.51 -11.22 -15.15
CA ILE A 101 -17.68 -11.05 -16.60
C ILE A 101 -18.14 -12.39 -17.18
#